data_AF-A0AAE3B5K0-F1
#
_entry.id   AF-A0AAE3B5K0-F1
#
_cell.length_a   1.000
_cell.length_b   1.000
_cell.length_c   1.000
_cell.angle_alpha   90.00
_cell.angle_beta   90.00
_cell.angle_gamma   90.00
#
_symmetry.space_group_name_H-M   'P 1'
#
loop_
_entity.id
_entity.type
_entity.pdbx_description
1 polymer ?
#
loop_
_entity_poly.entity_id
_entity_poly.type
_entity_poly.pdbx_seq_one_letter_code
_entity_poly.pdbx_strand_id
1 'polypeptide(L)' 'MGINTERDIEANLQIGPTDAGMVRLFVEGNGIEIPMDFTPEEAYEIAEEIMAAANRVSGSKANR' A
#
# COMPACT_ATOMS: atom_id res chain seq x y z
N MET A 1 11.75 1.06 14.89
CA MET A 1 11.00 1.93 13.97
C MET A 1 9.72 1.21 13.63
N GLY A 2 8.55 1.79 13.94
CA GLY A 2 7.26 1.12 13.78
C GLY A 2 6.33 1.90 12.86
N ILE A 3 5.21 1.29 12.49
CA ILE A 3 4.24 1.86 11.53
C ILE A 3 3.64 3.21 11.99
N ASN A 4 3.70 3.48 13.30
CA ASN A 4 3.10 4.66 13.94
C ASN A 4 4.10 5.81 14.17
N THR A 5 5.36 5.67 13.70
CA THR A 5 6.35 6.74 13.84
C THR A 5 6.20 7.72 12.69
N GLU A 6 5.71 8.93 12.98
CA GLU A 6 5.54 10.01 12.01
C GLU A 6 6.88 10.40 11.38
N ARG A 7 6.91 10.56 10.06
CA ARG A 7 8.06 11.09 9.31
C ARG A 7 7.57 12.09 8.29
N ASP A 8 8.29 13.19 8.17
CA ASP A 8 8.05 14.23 7.17
C ASP A 8 8.79 13.86 5.88
N ILE A 9 8.25 12.88 5.15
CA ILE A 9 8.80 12.37 3.89
C ILE A 9 7.67 12.32 2.87
N GLU A 10 7.82 13.07 1.78
CA GLU A 10 6.95 12.96 0.62
C GLU A 10 7.35 11.73 -0.21
N ALA A 11 6.38 10.88 -0.53
CA ALA A 11 6.58 9.71 -1.36
C ALA A 11 5.46 9.58 -2.39
N ASN A 12 5.83 9.21 -3.60
CA ASN A 12 4.91 8.84 -4.66
C ASN A 12 4.65 7.33 -4.60
N LEU A 13 3.38 6.94 -4.70
CA LEU A 13 2.94 5.55 -4.74
C LEU A 13 2.26 5.29 -6.09
N GLN A 14 2.71 4.25 -6.79
CA GLN A 14 2.10 3.80 -8.05
C GLN A 14 1.82 2.30 -7.99
N ILE A 15 0.68 1.87 -8.56
CA ILE A 15 0.29 0.46 -8.63
C ILE A 15 -0.11 0.15 -10.07
N GLY A 16 0.42 -0.94 -10.63
CA GLY A 16 0.11 -1.34 -12.01
C GLY A 16 0.62 -2.72 -12.39
N PRO A 17 0.19 -3.26 -13.55
CA PRO A 17 0.67 -4.54 -14.05
C PRO A 17 2.10 -4.45 -14.57
N THR A 18 2.82 -5.56 -14.53
CA THR A 18 4.14 -5.72 -15.18
C THR A 18 4.03 -6.59 -16.42
N ASP A 19 5.05 -6.53 -17.28
CA ASP A 19 5.16 -7.39 -18.46
C ASP A 19 5.31 -8.89 -18.12
N ALA A 20 5.64 -9.21 -16.86
CA ALA A 20 5.73 -10.57 -16.36
C ALA A 20 4.39 -11.12 -15.82
N GLY A 21 3.30 -10.35 -15.94
CA GLY A 21 1.99 -10.76 -15.42
C GLY A 21 1.83 -10.61 -13.91
N MET A 22 2.68 -9.79 -13.29
CA MET A 22 2.66 -9.49 -11.86
C MET A 22 2.02 -8.12 -11.61
N VAL A 23 1.61 -7.85 -10.37
CA VAL A 23 1.19 -6.51 -9.93
C VAL A 23 2.36 -5.85 -9.20
N ARG A 24 2.79 -4.68 -9.66
CA ARG A 24 3.83 -3.87 -9.03
C ARG A 24 3.22 -2.80 -8.14
N LEU A 25 3.70 -2.73 -6.91
CA LEU A 25 3.59 -1.56 -6.04
C LEU A 25 4.96 -0.86 -6.04
N PHE A 26 5.00 0.37 -6.54
CA PHE A 26 6.20 1.16 -6.66
C PHE A 26 6.14 2.36 -5.72
N VAL A 27 7.13 2.47 -4.82
CA VAL A 27 7.29 3.60 -3.90
C VAL A 27 8.55 4.36 -4.28
N GLU A 28 8.41 5.66 -4.49
CA GLU A 28 9.53 6.57 -4.74
C GLU A 28 9.51 7.69 -3.70
N GLY A 29 10.61 7.89 -2.98
CA GLY A 29 10.72 8.98 -2.02
C GLY A 29 12.15 9.15 -1.50
N ASN A 30 12.56 10.38 -1.22
CA ASN A 30 13.92 10.72 -0.74
C ASN A 30 15.06 10.12 -1.58
N GLY A 31 14.89 10.06 -2.90
CA GLY A 31 15.88 9.49 -3.83
C GLY A 31 16.02 7.96 -3.73
N ILE A 32 15.09 7.29 -3.06
CA ILE A 32 15.00 5.83 -2.99
C ILE A 32 13.78 5.38 -3.79
N GLU A 33 13.98 4.36 -4.60
CA GLU A 33 12.95 3.68 -5.38
C GLU A 33 12.83 2.23 -4.91
N ILE A 34 11.62 1.81 -4.55
CA ILE A 34 11.33 0.46 -4.05
C ILE A 34 10.23 -0.15 -4.92
N PRO A 35 10.59 -0.96 -5.94
CA PRO A 35 9.64 -1.80 -6.65
C PRO A 35 9.36 -3.08 -5.85
N MET A 36 8.08 -3.39 -5.65
CA MET A 36 7.62 -4.65 -5.06
C MET A 36 6.64 -5.31 -6.03
N ASP A 37 6.96 -6.53 -6.47
CA ASP A 37 6.13 -7.30 -7.39
C ASP A 37 5.44 -8.45 -6.67
N PHE A 38 4.14 -8.58 -6.91
CA PHE A 38 3.27 -9.58 -6.30
C PHE A 38 2.54 -10.37 -7.37
N THR A 39 2.26 -11.64 -7.10
CA THR A 39 1.34 -12.40 -7.97
C THR A 39 -0.06 -11.75 -7.92
N PRO A 40 -0.93 -12.04 -8.90
CA PRO A 40 -2.32 -11.60 -8.82
C PRO A 40 -3.01 -12.01 -7.51
N GLU A 41 -2.77 -13.23 -7.03
CA GLU A 41 -3.34 -13.75 -5.78
C GLU A 41 -2.84 -12.96 -4.56
N GLU A 42 -1.52 -12.74 -4.44
CA GLU A 42 -0.93 -11.94 -3.37
C GLU A 42 -1.46 -10.49 -3.38
N ALA A 43 -1.63 -9.91 -4.58
CA ALA A 43 -2.17 -8.57 -4.72
C ALA A 43 -3.63 -8.45 -4.24
N TYR A 44 -4.45 -9.49 -4.44
CA TYR A 44 -5.81 -9.54 -3.91
C TYR A 44 -5.82 -9.63 -2.38
N GLU A 45 -4.96 -10.47 -1.79
CA GLU A 45 -4.82 -10.58 -0.33
C GLU A 45 -4.41 -9.24 0.30
N ILE A 46 -3.43 -8.54 -0.30
CA ILE A 46 -3.01 -7.20 0.14
C ILE A 46 -4.17 -6.20 0.07
N ALA A 47 -4.95 -6.21 -1.02
CA ALA A 47 -6.10 -5.33 -1.17
C ALA A 47 -7.17 -5.60 -0.10
N GLU A 48 -7.44 -6.87 0.21
CA GLU A 48 -8.35 -7.26 1.29
C GLU A 48 -7.87 -6.78 2.66
N GLU A 49 -6.57 -6.90 2.97
CA GLU A 49 -6.00 -6.40 4.22
C GLU A 49 -6.12 -4.87 4.36
N ILE A 50 -5.83 -4.13 3.28
CA ILE A 50 -5.97 -2.67 3.22
C ILE A 50 -7.43 -2.27 3.47
N MET A 51 -8.38 -2.94 2.79
CA MET A 51 -9.81 -2.69 2.96
C MET A 51 -10.27 -3.00 4.39
N ALA A 52 -9.80 -4.11 4.96
CA ALA A 52 -10.10 -4.45 6.35
C ALA A 52 -9.56 -3.39 7.34
N ALA A 53 -8.34 -2.89 7.12
CA ALA A 53 -7.77 -1.81 7.92
C ALA A 53 -8.56 -0.50 7.78
N ALA A 54 -8.92 -0.12 6.54
CA ALA A 54 -9.71 1.06 6.26
C ALA A 54 -11.10 0.99 6.92
N ASN A 55 -11.75 -0.18 6.90
CA ASN A 55 -13.03 -0.41 7.54
C ASN A 55 -12.95 -0.29 9.07
N ARG A 56 -11.88 -0.79 9.70
CA ARG A 56 -11.67 -0.63 11.16
C ARG A 56 -11.57 0.84 11.57
N VAL A 57 -10.92 1.67 10.75
CA VAL A 57 -10.81 3.11 11.01
C VAL A 57 -12.12 3.84 10.69
N SER A 58 -12.76 3.53 9.56
CA SER A 58 -13.97 4.20 9.08
C SER A 58 -15.21 3.87 9.93
N GLY A 59 -15.34 2.64 10.42
CA GLY A 59 -16.41 2.22 11.32
C GLY A 59 -16.43 2.97 12.65
N SER A 60 -15.33 3.61 13.05
CA SER A 60 -15.27 4.48 14.23
C SER A 60 -15.86 5.89 14.02
N LYS A 61 -16.12 6.28 12.76
CA LYS A 61 -16.62 7.62 12.40
C LYS A 61 -18.13 7.66 12.11
N ALA A 62 -18.77 6.52 11.80
CA ALA A 62 -20.20 6.49 11.45
C ALA A 62 -21.14 6.62 12.67
N ASN A 63 -20.62 6.69 13.89
CA ASN A 63 -21.41 6.82 15.13
C ASN A 63 -21.06 8.09 15.92
N ARG A 64 -20.66 9.17 15.23
CA ARG A 64 -20.45 10.51 15.80
C ARG A 64 -21.16 11.56 14.97
#